data_AF-A0AA88YL31-F1
#
_entry.id   AF-A0AA88YL31-F1
#
_cell.length_a   1.000
_cell.length_b   1.000
_cell.length_c   1.000
_cell.angle_alpha   90.00
_cell.angle_beta   90.00
_cell.angle_gamma   90.00
#
_symmetry.space_group_name_H-M   'P 1'
#
loop_
_entity.id
_entity.type
_entity.pdbx_description
1 polymer ?
#
loop_
_entity_poly.entity_id
_entity_poly.type
_entity_poly.pdbx_seq_one_letter_code
_entity_poly.pdbx_strand_id
1 'polypeptide(L)'
;MLVGKQKDRMKNIKTVKTKREMLVGKQKRQDEDYRISENKQRNDSRKTKRQNEDYRISENRYESVRKKGKRQDEDFRDNENKKRNASRETKRQDEDYRISENKQRNDSRKTKRQNEDYRISENRSESVRKKGKRQDEDFRDNENEKRNASRETKIQDEDYRISENKQRNDSRKTKRQNEDYRISENRSESVRKKGKRQDEDFRDNENKKRNASRETKRQNEGYKSGENKQRNASRKTKRQDMDYKETENMKRNSERRTKRQTKQYRQRENLIRNKWRKEKRKNLHWKDRERNVNNNFRYKKLKERVNFNLSKLTDIMYDLLSRADDFICTVCNQTFYQHSVYHANHESYKKKGVSHDIISKCLTGTLSVNNLEWICKNCHKYVNNNKIPPMAKVNGFTFPAIPEKIKQLNPTPTEERCSALRIPFMQIKQLGVGKQYGIYGNTMNVPMDPAEVVSSLPRKMEETATIQLQFMRNTRAQ
;
A
#
# COMPACT_ATOMS: atom_id res chain seq x y z
N MET A 1 78.21 -92.90 -44.18
CA MET A 1 77.11 -93.85 -43.89
C MET A 1 75.83 -93.33 -44.58
N LEU A 2 75.66 -93.43 -45.90
CA LEU A 2 75.31 -94.60 -46.73
C LEU A 2 73.93 -95.25 -46.47
N VAL A 3 72.82 -94.51 -46.26
CA VAL A 3 71.45 -95.06 -46.50
C VAL A 3 70.38 -94.04 -47.00
N GLY A 4 70.66 -92.74 -47.15
CA GLY A 4 69.61 -91.75 -47.47
C GLY A 4 69.21 -91.56 -48.95
N LYS A 5 70.07 -91.93 -49.91
CA LYS A 5 69.96 -91.47 -51.31
C LYS A 5 69.06 -92.31 -52.23
N GLN A 6 68.35 -93.33 -51.73
CA GLN A 6 67.47 -94.17 -52.54
C GLN A 6 65.97 -93.85 -52.43
N LYS A 7 65.52 -93.06 -51.45
CA LYS A 7 64.08 -92.73 -51.31
C LYS A 7 63.62 -91.46 -52.04
N ASP A 8 64.53 -90.54 -52.37
CA ASP A 8 64.17 -89.29 -53.06
C ASP A 8 64.02 -89.44 -54.59
N ARG A 9 64.38 -90.59 -55.16
CA ARG A 9 64.16 -90.88 -56.59
C ARG A 9 62.78 -91.45 -56.93
N MET A 10 61.99 -91.90 -55.95
CA MET A 10 60.64 -92.48 -56.19
C MET A 10 59.46 -91.53 -55.95
N LYS A 11 59.67 -90.29 -55.47
CA LYS A 11 58.58 -89.32 -55.23
C LYS A 11 58.43 -88.21 -56.28
N ASN A 12 59.25 -88.22 -57.34
CA ASN A 12 59.17 -87.24 -58.43
C ASN A 12 58.51 -87.77 -59.72
N ILE A 13 57.86 -88.92 -59.67
CA ILE A 13 57.05 -89.44 -60.78
C ILE A 13 55.59 -89.04 -60.54
N LYS A 14 55.27 -87.75 -60.72
CA LYS A 14 53.94 -87.28 -61.12
C LYS A 14 54.03 -85.83 -61.59
N THR A 15 54.07 -85.70 -62.91
CA THR A 15 53.79 -84.51 -63.74
C THR A 15 54.86 -83.42 -63.85
N VAL A 16 56.05 -83.79 -64.29
CA VAL A 16 56.83 -82.91 -65.18
C VAL A 16 56.37 -83.22 -66.61
N LYS A 17 55.37 -82.50 -67.12
CA LYS A 17 55.05 -82.56 -68.55
C LYS A 17 56.24 -82.01 -69.32
N THR A 18 56.77 -82.76 -70.27
CA THR A 18 57.91 -82.29 -71.07
C THR A 18 57.50 -81.04 -71.86
N LYS A 19 58.43 -80.10 -72.12
CA LYS A 19 58.15 -78.90 -72.95
C LYS A 19 57.47 -79.26 -74.27
N ARG A 20 57.82 -80.43 -74.84
CA ARG A 20 57.22 -81.02 -76.05
C ARG A 20 55.74 -81.38 -75.87
N GLU A 21 55.35 -82.03 -74.77
CA GLU A 21 53.95 -82.33 -74.45
C GLU A 21 53.10 -81.07 -74.21
N MET A 22 53.68 -80.03 -73.61
CA MET A 22 53.00 -78.74 -73.43
C MET A 22 52.78 -78.00 -74.75
N LEU A 23 53.75 -78.06 -75.67
CA LEU A 23 53.64 -77.49 -77.01
C LEU A 23 52.60 -78.25 -77.85
N VAL A 24 52.65 -79.58 -77.86
CA VAL A 24 51.65 -80.43 -78.53
C VAL A 24 50.24 -80.21 -77.97
N GLY A 25 50.10 -80.05 -76.64
CA GLY A 25 48.83 -79.71 -76.02
C GLY A 25 48.33 -78.31 -76.37
N LYS A 26 49.21 -77.33 -76.60
CA LYS A 26 48.84 -76.00 -77.09
C LYS A 26 48.39 -76.03 -78.55
N GLN A 27 49.07 -76.81 -79.39
CA GLN A 27 48.72 -76.99 -80.82
C GLN A 27 47.38 -77.70 -80.99
N LYS A 28 47.12 -78.77 -80.23
CA LYS A 28 45.80 -79.45 -80.24
C LYS A 28 44.66 -78.54 -79.77
N ARG A 29 44.91 -77.59 -78.88
CA ARG A 29 43.91 -76.60 -78.42
C ARG A 29 43.66 -75.46 -79.39
N GLN A 30 44.30 -75.42 -80.56
CA GLN A 30 43.88 -74.50 -81.62
C GLN A 30 42.57 -74.99 -82.26
N ASP A 31 42.38 -76.31 -82.30
CA ASP A 31 41.14 -76.95 -82.71
C ASP A 31 40.02 -76.73 -81.67
N GLU A 32 38.86 -76.29 -82.13
CA GLU A 32 37.70 -75.98 -81.28
C GLU A 32 37.05 -77.25 -80.71
N ASP A 33 36.91 -78.30 -81.51
CA ASP A 33 36.30 -79.56 -81.11
C ASP A 33 37.17 -80.30 -80.08
N TYR A 34 38.49 -80.22 -80.22
CA TYR A 34 39.42 -80.69 -79.21
C TYR A 34 39.31 -79.90 -77.90
N ARG A 35 39.15 -78.57 -77.94
CA ARG A 35 38.95 -77.75 -76.74
C ARG A 35 37.63 -78.08 -76.03
N ILE A 36 36.55 -78.23 -76.78
CA ILE A 36 35.24 -78.57 -76.25
C ILE A 36 35.28 -79.96 -75.60
N SER A 37 35.86 -80.95 -76.28
CA SER A 37 35.98 -82.31 -75.75
C SER A 37 36.91 -82.40 -74.53
N GLU A 38 38.06 -81.71 -74.52
CA GLU A 38 38.96 -81.65 -73.36
C GLU A 38 38.28 -80.94 -72.16
N ASN A 39 37.52 -79.86 -72.40
CA ASN A 39 36.75 -79.18 -71.35
C ASN A 39 35.62 -80.05 -70.81
N LYS A 40 34.91 -80.78 -71.68
CA LYS A 40 33.87 -81.73 -71.27
C LYS A 40 34.45 -82.82 -70.39
N GLN A 41 35.53 -83.48 -70.81
CA GLN A 41 36.23 -84.50 -70.00
C GLN A 41 36.71 -83.96 -68.65
N ARG A 42 37.23 -82.72 -68.60
CA ARG A 42 37.64 -82.07 -67.33
C ARG A 42 36.46 -81.75 -66.43
N ASN A 43 35.36 -81.27 -66.99
CA ASN A 43 34.15 -80.95 -66.24
C ASN A 43 33.50 -82.21 -65.70
N ASP A 44 33.45 -83.29 -66.48
CA ASP A 44 32.96 -84.59 -66.05
C ASP A 44 33.83 -85.15 -64.91
N SER A 45 35.17 -85.12 -65.08
CA SER A 45 36.09 -85.51 -64.01
C SER A 45 35.91 -84.69 -62.72
N ARG A 46 35.70 -83.36 -62.83
CA ARG A 46 35.41 -82.50 -61.67
C ARG A 46 34.06 -82.85 -61.04
N LYS A 47 33.03 -83.13 -61.84
CA LYS A 47 31.71 -83.53 -61.38
C LYS A 47 31.77 -84.84 -60.60
N THR A 48 32.51 -85.84 -61.10
CA THR A 48 32.75 -87.11 -60.40
C THR A 48 33.48 -86.89 -59.08
N LYS A 49 34.53 -86.06 -59.02
CA LYS A 49 35.24 -85.77 -57.76
C LYS A 49 34.35 -85.05 -56.73
N ARG A 50 33.46 -84.17 -57.18
CA ARG A 50 32.50 -83.44 -56.32
C ARG A 50 31.35 -84.31 -55.80
N GLN A 51 31.22 -85.57 -56.24
CA GLN A 51 30.31 -86.52 -55.60
C GLN A 51 30.81 -86.93 -54.20
N ASN A 52 32.12 -86.81 -53.93
CA ASN A 52 32.70 -87.03 -52.61
C ASN A 52 32.57 -85.76 -51.75
N GLU A 53 31.96 -85.90 -50.56
CA GLU A 53 31.68 -84.77 -49.66
C GLU A 53 32.95 -84.13 -49.09
N ASP A 54 33.93 -84.93 -48.68
CA ASP A 54 35.20 -84.43 -48.14
C ASP A 54 35.98 -83.64 -49.17
N TYR A 55 35.95 -84.09 -50.42
CA TYR A 55 36.53 -83.36 -51.54
C TYR A 55 35.81 -82.01 -51.74
N ARG A 56 34.48 -81.98 -51.66
CA ARG A 56 33.65 -80.77 -51.76
C ARG A 56 33.96 -79.75 -50.65
N ILE A 57 34.02 -80.22 -49.40
CA ILE A 57 34.33 -79.37 -48.23
C ILE A 57 35.75 -78.82 -48.35
N SER A 58 36.71 -79.67 -48.73
CA SER A 58 38.11 -79.27 -48.93
C SER A 58 38.26 -78.25 -50.07
N GLU A 59 37.60 -78.47 -51.21
CA GLU A 59 37.59 -77.54 -52.34
C GLU A 59 36.96 -76.20 -51.97
N ASN A 60 35.81 -76.22 -51.27
CA ASN A 60 35.15 -75.01 -50.78
C ASN A 60 36.00 -74.23 -49.76
N ARG A 61 36.69 -74.94 -48.85
CA ARG A 61 37.59 -74.34 -47.87
C ARG A 61 38.78 -73.69 -48.56
N TYR A 62 39.40 -74.39 -49.51
CA TYR A 62 40.48 -73.87 -50.33
C TYR A 62 40.04 -72.64 -51.15
N GLU A 63 38.88 -72.70 -51.80
CA GLU A 63 38.30 -71.55 -52.53
C GLU A 63 38.00 -70.36 -51.62
N SER A 64 37.47 -70.61 -50.42
CA SER A 64 37.15 -69.57 -49.43
C SER A 64 38.42 -68.86 -48.96
N VAL A 65 39.48 -69.62 -48.64
CA VAL A 65 40.79 -69.07 -48.25
C VAL A 65 41.41 -68.29 -49.42
N ARG A 66 41.40 -68.85 -50.63
CA ARG A 66 41.91 -68.18 -51.83
C ARG A 66 41.17 -66.87 -52.13
N LYS A 67 39.84 -66.85 -52.00
CA LYS A 67 39.02 -65.64 -52.17
C LYS A 67 39.30 -64.62 -51.06
N LYS A 68 39.46 -65.05 -49.80
CA LYS A 68 39.88 -64.17 -48.70
C LYS A 68 41.25 -63.54 -48.99
N GLY A 69 42.21 -64.32 -49.50
CA GLY A 69 43.52 -63.80 -49.91
C GLY A 69 43.41 -62.74 -51.01
N LYS A 70 42.62 -63.00 -52.06
CA LYS A 70 42.39 -61.99 -53.13
C LYS A 70 41.68 -60.73 -52.62
N ARG A 71 40.80 -60.84 -51.63
CA ARG A 71 40.11 -59.70 -51.02
C ARG A 71 40.97 -58.88 -50.05
N GLN A 72 42.24 -59.23 -49.84
CA GLN A 72 43.15 -58.33 -49.14
C GLN A 72 43.53 -57.14 -50.04
N ASP A 73 43.58 -57.38 -51.36
CA ASP A 73 43.76 -56.34 -52.37
C ASP A 73 42.49 -55.47 -52.45
N GLU A 74 42.67 -54.16 -52.35
CA GLU A 74 41.60 -53.16 -52.41
C GLU A 74 40.99 -53.05 -53.80
N ASP A 75 41.80 -53.07 -54.87
CA ASP A 75 41.34 -52.99 -56.24
C ASP A 75 40.49 -54.21 -56.60
N PHE A 76 40.90 -55.39 -56.12
CA PHE A 76 40.11 -56.60 -56.28
C PHE A 76 38.75 -56.51 -55.57
N ARG A 77 38.72 -56.01 -54.33
CA ARG A 77 37.48 -55.81 -53.56
C ARG A 77 36.55 -54.83 -54.25
N ASP A 78 37.07 -53.72 -54.73
CA ASP A 78 36.30 -52.68 -55.39
C ASP A 78 35.75 -53.15 -56.72
N ASN A 79 36.55 -53.86 -57.52
CA ASN A 79 36.09 -54.41 -58.78
C ASN A 79 35.04 -55.53 -58.57
N GLU A 80 35.20 -56.38 -57.54
CA GLU A 80 34.19 -57.38 -57.14
C GLU A 80 32.89 -56.70 -56.69
N ASN A 81 32.98 -55.63 -55.88
CA ASN A 81 31.83 -54.86 -55.43
C ASN A 81 31.14 -54.13 -56.59
N LYS A 82 31.89 -53.51 -57.51
CA LYS A 82 31.37 -52.86 -58.72
C LYS A 82 30.59 -53.85 -59.58
N LYS A 83 31.16 -55.03 -59.86
CA LYS A 83 30.47 -56.10 -60.62
C LYS A 83 29.21 -56.59 -59.92
N ARG A 84 29.27 -56.79 -58.60
CA ARG A 84 28.11 -57.22 -57.81
C ARG A 84 27.00 -56.15 -57.78
N ASN A 85 27.38 -54.89 -57.63
CA ASN A 85 26.43 -53.78 -57.60
C ASN A 85 25.79 -53.57 -58.97
N ALA A 86 26.57 -53.61 -60.06
CA ALA A 86 26.04 -53.56 -61.43
C ALA A 86 25.03 -54.69 -61.68
N SER A 87 25.35 -55.93 -61.29
CA SER A 87 24.44 -57.07 -61.42
C SER A 87 23.16 -56.92 -60.57
N ARG A 88 23.24 -56.28 -59.41
CA ARG A 88 22.05 -55.97 -58.59
C ARG A 88 21.21 -54.86 -59.21
N GLU A 89 21.86 -53.83 -59.74
CA GLU A 89 21.20 -52.72 -60.41
C GLU A 89 20.42 -53.18 -61.64
N THR A 90 21.04 -54.04 -62.47
CA THR A 90 20.35 -54.62 -63.64
C THR A 90 19.13 -55.45 -63.24
N LYS A 91 19.19 -56.19 -62.13
CA LYS A 91 18.03 -56.96 -61.64
C LYS A 91 16.93 -56.06 -61.08
N ARG A 92 17.29 -54.94 -60.44
CA ARG A 92 16.33 -53.96 -59.89
C ARG A 92 15.65 -53.09 -60.94
N GLN A 93 16.01 -53.21 -62.22
CA GLN A 93 15.23 -52.61 -63.30
C GLN A 93 13.85 -53.28 -63.43
N ASP A 94 13.77 -54.57 -63.09
CA ASP A 94 12.52 -55.32 -63.02
C ASP A 94 11.75 -55.01 -61.71
N GLU A 95 10.50 -54.59 -61.86
CA GLU A 95 9.62 -54.20 -60.74
C GLU A 95 9.26 -55.39 -59.86
N ASP A 96 9.00 -56.57 -60.43
CA ASP A 96 8.64 -57.77 -59.66
C ASP A 96 9.82 -58.24 -58.81
N TYR A 97 11.04 -58.09 -59.34
CA TYR A 97 12.26 -58.29 -58.57
C TYR A 97 12.39 -57.28 -57.42
N ARG A 98 12.10 -55.99 -57.63
CA ARG A 98 12.12 -54.97 -56.55
C ARG A 98 11.12 -55.28 -55.44
N ILE A 99 9.89 -55.63 -55.81
CA ILE A 99 8.82 -55.95 -54.86
C ILE A 99 9.20 -57.19 -54.05
N SER A 100 9.65 -58.25 -54.71
CA SER A 100 10.06 -59.49 -54.04
C SER A 100 11.29 -59.30 -53.14
N GLU A 101 12.30 -58.53 -53.56
CA GLU A 101 13.47 -58.18 -52.71
C GLU A 101 13.04 -57.39 -51.47
N ASN A 102 12.15 -56.41 -51.62
CA ASN A 102 11.65 -55.60 -50.51
C ASN A 102 10.80 -56.44 -49.55
N LYS A 103 9.95 -57.34 -50.06
CA LYS A 103 9.15 -58.27 -49.26
C LYS A 103 10.07 -59.17 -48.42
N GLN A 104 11.04 -59.83 -49.04
CA GLN A 104 12.02 -60.67 -48.32
C GLN A 104 12.79 -59.88 -47.24
N ARG A 105 13.17 -58.64 -47.53
CA ARG A 105 13.86 -57.76 -46.58
C ARG A 105 12.97 -57.37 -45.41
N ASN A 106 11.70 -57.04 -45.66
CA ASN A 106 10.74 -56.66 -44.64
C ASN A 106 10.38 -57.86 -43.76
N ASP A 107 10.19 -59.04 -44.35
CA ASP A 107 9.93 -60.28 -43.63
C ASP A 107 11.11 -60.64 -42.73
N SER A 108 12.35 -60.58 -43.24
CA SER A 108 13.55 -60.80 -42.44
C SER A 108 13.66 -59.81 -41.27
N ARG A 109 13.34 -58.53 -41.49
CA ARG A 109 13.32 -57.52 -40.41
C ARG A 109 12.21 -57.83 -39.39
N LYS A 110 11.03 -58.24 -39.83
CA LYS A 110 9.91 -58.61 -38.97
C LYS A 110 10.27 -59.80 -38.08
N THR A 111 10.90 -60.83 -38.64
CA THR A 111 11.40 -61.99 -37.89
C THR A 111 12.43 -61.59 -36.84
N LYS A 112 13.43 -60.75 -37.18
CA LYS A 112 14.43 -60.28 -36.20
C LYS A 112 13.80 -59.46 -35.07
N ARG A 113 12.81 -58.63 -35.37
CA ARG A 113 12.08 -57.80 -34.39
C ARG A 113 11.12 -58.59 -33.49
N GLN A 114 10.91 -59.89 -33.72
CA GLN A 114 10.24 -60.74 -32.74
C GLN A 114 11.08 -60.92 -31.46
N ASN A 115 12.40 -60.80 -31.56
CA ASN A 115 13.30 -60.84 -30.42
C ASN A 115 13.37 -59.44 -29.74
N GLU A 116 13.05 -59.39 -28.44
CA GLU A 116 13.01 -58.15 -27.66
C GLU A 116 14.37 -57.44 -27.57
N ASP A 117 15.43 -58.19 -27.29
CA ASP A 117 16.79 -57.64 -27.17
C ASP A 117 17.25 -57.02 -28.49
N TYR A 118 16.89 -57.66 -29.61
CA TYR A 118 17.13 -57.09 -30.92
C TYR A 118 16.37 -55.77 -31.11
N ARG A 119 15.09 -55.66 -30.71
CA ARG A 119 14.34 -54.40 -30.80
C ARG A 119 14.95 -53.29 -29.94
N ILE A 120 15.32 -53.60 -28.70
CA ILE A 120 15.92 -52.62 -27.78
C ILE A 120 17.27 -52.15 -28.33
N SER A 121 18.11 -53.08 -28.80
CA SER A 121 19.41 -52.77 -29.39
C SER A 121 19.28 -51.93 -30.68
N GLU A 122 18.33 -52.28 -31.55
CA GLU A 122 18.05 -51.52 -32.78
C GLU A 122 17.54 -50.11 -32.45
N ASN A 123 16.61 -49.97 -31.51
CA ASN A 123 16.09 -48.67 -31.06
C ASN A 123 17.17 -47.80 -30.40
N ARG A 124 18.03 -48.40 -29.57
CA ARG A 124 19.15 -47.71 -28.94
C ARG A 124 20.15 -47.22 -29.98
N SER A 125 20.52 -48.09 -30.92
CA SER A 125 21.42 -47.75 -32.03
C SER A 125 20.86 -46.63 -32.90
N GLU A 126 19.56 -46.68 -33.20
CA GLU A 126 18.87 -45.65 -33.98
C GLU A 126 18.78 -44.32 -33.22
N SER A 127 18.53 -44.36 -31.91
CA SER A 127 18.55 -43.16 -31.06
C SER A 127 19.94 -42.52 -31.04
N VAL A 128 21.00 -43.31 -30.91
CA VAL A 128 22.39 -42.81 -30.96
C VAL A 128 22.71 -42.20 -32.32
N ARG A 129 22.34 -42.86 -33.42
CA ARG A 129 22.52 -42.34 -34.78
C ARG A 129 21.79 -41.02 -34.98
N LYS A 130 20.53 -40.91 -34.54
CA LYS A 130 19.75 -39.68 -34.61
C LYS A 130 20.35 -38.56 -33.75
N LYS A 131 20.82 -38.88 -32.54
CA LYS A 131 21.55 -37.91 -31.69
C LYS A 131 22.83 -37.42 -32.37
N GLY A 132 23.60 -38.31 -32.99
CA GLY A 132 24.80 -37.96 -33.75
C GLY A 132 24.48 -37.02 -34.92
N LYS A 133 23.47 -37.34 -35.73
CA LYS A 133 23.03 -36.45 -36.83
C LYS A 133 22.56 -35.08 -36.36
N ARG A 134 21.92 -34.99 -35.18
CA ARG A 134 21.46 -33.73 -34.59
C ARG A 134 22.58 -32.91 -33.91
N GLN A 135 23.82 -33.37 -33.92
CA GLN A 135 24.95 -32.51 -33.53
C GLN A 135 25.25 -31.48 -34.64
N ASP A 136 25.04 -31.88 -35.88
CA ASP A 136 25.09 -31.01 -37.05
C ASP A 136 23.94 -29.99 -36.98
N GLU A 137 24.26 -28.72 -37.21
CA GLU A 137 23.31 -27.60 -37.17
C GLU A 137 22.42 -27.57 -38.42
N ASP A 138 22.99 -27.73 -39.61
CA ASP A 138 22.25 -27.77 -40.89
C ASP A 138 21.24 -28.91 -40.91
N PHE A 139 21.61 -30.06 -40.32
CA PHE A 139 20.68 -31.18 -40.17
C PHE A 139 19.50 -30.83 -39.24
N ARG A 140 19.77 -30.15 -38.11
CA ARG A 140 18.71 -29.74 -37.16
C ARG A 140 17.76 -28.74 -37.79
N ASP A 141 18.29 -27.77 -38.52
CA ASP A 141 17.49 -26.73 -39.15
C ASP A 141 16.62 -27.29 -40.26
N ASN A 142 17.18 -28.12 -41.14
CA ASN A 142 16.40 -28.82 -42.18
C ASN A 142 15.34 -29.78 -41.59
N GLU A 143 15.63 -30.47 -40.48
CA GLU A 143 14.64 -31.29 -39.76
C GLU A 143 13.51 -30.43 -39.18
N ASN A 144 13.84 -29.26 -38.61
CA ASN A 144 12.87 -28.31 -38.06
C ASN A 144 12.03 -27.64 -39.15
N GLU A 145 12.63 -27.22 -40.26
CA GLU A 145 11.94 -26.64 -41.41
C GLU A 145 10.92 -27.60 -41.99
N LYS A 146 11.31 -28.86 -42.25
CA LYS A 146 10.38 -29.90 -42.73
C LYS A 146 9.24 -30.14 -41.75
N ARG A 147 9.54 -30.16 -40.46
CA ARG A 147 8.52 -30.33 -39.41
C ARG A 147 7.58 -29.14 -39.33
N ASN A 148 8.10 -27.92 -39.43
CA ASN A 148 7.32 -26.69 -39.40
C ASN A 148 6.43 -26.57 -40.63
N ALA A 149 6.96 -26.82 -41.83
CA ALA A 149 6.20 -26.84 -43.08
C ALA A 149 5.07 -27.87 -43.03
N SER A 150 5.35 -29.10 -42.53
CA SER A 150 4.31 -30.12 -42.34
C SER A 150 3.25 -29.73 -41.31
N ARG A 151 3.62 -28.94 -40.30
CA ARG A 151 2.68 -28.45 -39.30
C ARG A 151 1.84 -27.30 -39.83
N GLU A 152 2.44 -26.40 -40.60
CA GLU A 152 1.78 -25.26 -41.22
C GLU A 152 0.68 -25.71 -42.18
N THR A 153 0.96 -26.70 -43.04
CA THR A 153 -0.05 -27.28 -43.94
C THR A 153 -1.21 -27.91 -43.18
N LYS A 154 -0.94 -28.64 -42.09
CA LYS A 154 -2.01 -29.22 -41.25
C LYS A 154 -2.83 -28.17 -40.52
N ILE A 155 -2.20 -27.11 -40.03
CA ILE A 155 -2.91 -26.05 -39.30
C ILE A 155 -3.84 -25.26 -40.22
N GLN A 156 -3.58 -25.17 -41.53
CA GLN A 156 -4.48 -24.49 -42.46
C GLN A 156 -5.87 -25.15 -42.57
N ASP A 157 -5.94 -26.46 -42.36
CA ASP A 157 -7.18 -27.24 -42.30
C ASP A 157 -7.95 -26.98 -40.99
N GLU A 158 -9.19 -26.48 -41.10
CA GLU A 158 -10.05 -26.17 -39.96
C GLU A 158 -10.49 -27.42 -39.18
N ASP A 159 -10.77 -28.53 -39.86
CA ASP A 159 -11.19 -29.78 -39.21
C ASP A 159 -10.04 -30.37 -38.39
N TYR A 160 -8.82 -30.24 -38.90
CA TYR A 160 -7.61 -30.56 -38.14
C TYR A 160 -7.47 -29.68 -36.90
N ARG A 161 -7.66 -28.35 -37.01
CA ARG A 161 -7.59 -27.43 -35.86
C ARG A 161 -8.62 -27.77 -34.78
N ILE A 162 -9.86 -28.06 -35.18
CA ILE A 162 -10.95 -28.42 -34.25
C ILE A 162 -10.64 -29.75 -33.57
N SER A 163 -10.23 -30.77 -34.32
CA SER A 163 -9.93 -32.10 -33.77
C SER A 163 -8.70 -32.08 -32.85
N GLU A 164 -7.63 -31.36 -33.20
CA GLU A 164 -6.46 -31.20 -32.34
C GLU A 164 -6.82 -30.47 -31.03
N ASN A 165 -7.61 -29.39 -31.10
CA ASN A 165 -8.07 -28.68 -29.91
C ASN A 165 -8.96 -29.54 -29.02
N LYS A 166 -9.87 -30.33 -29.62
CA LYS A 166 -10.71 -31.29 -28.89
C LYS A 166 -9.86 -32.31 -28.15
N GLN A 167 -8.94 -32.99 -28.85
CA GLN A 167 -8.01 -33.95 -28.23
C GLN A 167 -7.20 -33.33 -27.09
N ARG A 168 -6.73 -32.09 -27.28
CA ARG A 168 -5.96 -31.36 -26.26
C ARG A 168 -6.79 -31.03 -25.03
N ASN A 169 -8.04 -30.62 -25.22
CA ASN A 169 -8.98 -30.32 -24.14
C ASN A 169 -9.40 -31.59 -23.40
N ASP A 170 -9.69 -32.67 -24.11
CA ASP A 170 -10.02 -33.98 -23.54
C ASP A 170 -8.85 -34.51 -22.70
N SER A 171 -7.62 -34.48 -23.24
CA SER A 171 -6.41 -34.85 -22.50
C SER A 171 -6.23 -34.04 -21.21
N ARG A 172 -6.46 -32.72 -21.27
CA ARG A 172 -6.43 -31.85 -20.07
C ARG A 172 -7.52 -32.22 -19.08
N LYS A 173 -8.73 -32.51 -19.55
CA LYS A 173 -9.87 -32.91 -18.73
C LYS A 173 -9.58 -34.22 -18.01
N THR A 174 -9.03 -35.21 -18.70
CA THR A 174 -8.62 -36.49 -18.11
C THR A 174 -7.54 -36.29 -17.05
N LYS A 175 -6.49 -35.51 -17.32
CA LYS A 175 -5.44 -35.24 -16.32
C LYS A 175 -5.98 -34.55 -15.06
N ARG A 176 -6.96 -33.63 -15.22
CA ARG A 176 -7.62 -32.94 -14.11
C ARG A 176 -8.62 -33.79 -13.33
N GLN A 177 -8.91 -35.04 -13.75
CA GLN A 177 -9.63 -35.98 -12.89
C GLN A 177 -8.77 -36.41 -11.69
N ASN A 178 -7.44 -36.39 -11.82
CA ASN A 178 -6.53 -36.64 -10.71
C ASN A 178 -6.38 -35.39 -9.82
N GLU A 179 -6.62 -35.57 -8.52
CA GLU A 179 -6.57 -34.50 -7.52
C GLU A 179 -5.17 -33.89 -7.35
N ASP A 180 -4.14 -34.73 -7.23
CA ASP A 180 -2.75 -34.28 -7.06
C ASP A 180 -2.27 -33.48 -8.27
N TYR A 181 -2.71 -33.88 -9.47
CA TYR A 181 -2.46 -33.12 -10.69
C TYR A 181 -3.12 -31.74 -10.63
N ARG A 182 -4.37 -31.62 -10.17
CA ARG A 182 -5.06 -30.32 -10.01
C ARG A 182 -4.35 -29.42 -9.00
N ILE A 183 -3.96 -29.96 -7.85
CA ILE A 183 -3.28 -29.20 -6.80
C ILE A 183 -1.92 -28.70 -7.30
N SER A 184 -1.14 -29.57 -7.95
CA SER A 184 0.16 -29.20 -8.52
C SER A 184 0.06 -28.21 -9.68
N GLU A 185 -0.93 -28.33 -10.57
CA GLU A 185 -1.22 -27.37 -11.64
C GLU A 185 -1.56 -25.99 -11.05
N ASN A 186 -2.47 -25.94 -10.07
CA ASN A 186 -2.87 -24.69 -9.41
C ASN A 186 -1.70 -24.03 -8.65
N ARG A 187 -0.88 -24.83 -7.96
CA ARG A 187 0.31 -24.33 -7.26
C ARG A 187 1.32 -23.75 -8.26
N SER A 188 1.60 -24.46 -9.35
CA SER A 188 2.50 -24.01 -10.41
C SER A 188 2.01 -22.72 -11.07
N GLU A 189 0.70 -22.63 -11.34
CA GLU A 189 0.08 -21.44 -11.93
C GLU A 189 0.12 -20.24 -10.97
N SER A 190 -0.10 -20.48 -9.67
CA SER A 190 0.03 -19.46 -8.63
C SER A 190 1.47 -18.91 -8.55
N VAL A 191 2.48 -19.79 -8.59
CA VAL A 191 3.89 -19.40 -8.61
C VAL A 191 4.22 -18.60 -9.87
N ARG A 192 3.78 -19.06 -11.05
CA ARG A 192 3.96 -18.32 -12.32
C ARG A 192 3.34 -16.94 -12.28
N LYS A 193 2.11 -16.81 -11.78
CA LYS A 193 1.44 -15.51 -11.64
C LYS A 193 2.15 -14.60 -10.65
N LYS A 194 2.63 -15.14 -9.52
CA LYS A 194 3.44 -14.38 -8.56
C LYS A 194 4.75 -13.89 -9.19
N GLY A 195 5.44 -14.75 -9.93
CA GLY A 195 6.67 -14.38 -10.66
C GLY A 195 6.43 -13.26 -11.67
N LYS A 196 5.39 -13.37 -12.52
CA LYS A 196 5.03 -12.29 -13.47
C LYS A 196 4.70 -10.97 -12.77
N ARG A 197 4.11 -11.02 -11.57
CA ARG A 197 3.80 -9.83 -10.76
C ARG A 197 4.98 -9.30 -9.97
N GLN A 198 6.19 -9.84 -10.12
CA GLN A 198 7.41 -9.17 -9.63
C GLN A 198 7.86 -8.10 -10.63
N ASP A 199 7.53 -8.25 -11.90
CA ASP A 199 7.75 -7.23 -12.92
C ASP A 199 6.77 -6.05 -12.71
N GLU A 200 7.29 -4.82 -12.72
CA GLU A 200 6.47 -3.61 -12.50
C GLU A 200 5.59 -3.27 -13.70
N ASP A 201 6.12 -3.38 -14.92
CA ASP A 201 5.38 -3.09 -16.15
C ASP A 201 4.21 -4.06 -16.34
N PHE A 202 4.41 -5.34 -16.02
CA PHE A 202 3.35 -6.33 -16.02
C PHE A 202 2.25 -5.98 -15.00
N ARG A 203 2.63 -5.60 -13.77
CA ARG A 203 1.68 -5.19 -12.72
C ARG A 203 0.87 -3.97 -13.15
N ASP A 204 1.52 -2.98 -13.73
CA ASP A 204 0.88 -1.77 -14.18
C ASP A 204 -0.06 -2.01 -15.35
N ASN A 205 0.35 -2.84 -16.31
CA ASN A 205 -0.51 -3.20 -17.43
C ASN A 205 -1.73 -4.04 -16.98
N GLU A 206 -1.53 -5.00 -16.05
CA GLU A 206 -2.63 -5.76 -15.44
C GLU A 206 -3.62 -4.83 -14.73
N ASN A 207 -3.11 -3.85 -13.97
CA ASN A 207 -3.93 -2.85 -13.28
C ASN A 207 -4.67 -1.93 -14.26
N LYS A 208 -4.01 -1.46 -15.33
CA LYS A 208 -4.62 -0.64 -16.39
C LYS A 208 -5.78 -1.38 -17.04
N LYS A 209 -5.58 -2.64 -17.45
CA LYS A 209 -6.64 -3.49 -18.03
C LYS A 209 -7.80 -3.70 -17.06
N ARG A 210 -7.50 -3.99 -15.78
CA ARG A 210 -8.53 -4.19 -14.76
C ARG A 210 -9.34 -2.92 -14.51
N ASN A 211 -8.69 -1.75 -14.46
CA ASN A 211 -9.35 -0.48 -14.25
C ASN A 211 -10.21 -0.09 -15.46
N ALA A 212 -9.71 -0.26 -16.68
CA ALA A 212 -10.47 -0.05 -17.91
C ALA A 212 -11.74 -0.92 -17.93
N SER A 213 -11.61 -2.22 -17.63
CA SER A 213 -12.78 -3.13 -17.56
C SER A 213 -13.80 -2.70 -16.51
N ARG A 214 -13.34 -2.23 -15.33
CA ARG A 214 -14.25 -1.70 -14.29
C ARG A 214 -14.94 -0.42 -14.74
N GLU A 215 -14.23 0.46 -15.43
CA GLU A 215 -14.79 1.71 -15.95
C GLU A 215 -15.88 1.44 -16.98
N THR A 216 -15.65 0.51 -17.92
CA THR A 216 -16.67 0.07 -18.89
C THR A 216 -17.92 -0.47 -18.19
N LYS A 217 -17.77 -1.30 -17.15
CA LYS A 217 -18.92 -1.83 -16.39
C LYS A 217 -19.69 -0.73 -15.66
N ARG A 218 -19.00 0.30 -15.16
CA ARG A 218 -19.62 1.44 -14.43
C ARG A 218 -20.36 2.43 -15.31
N GLN A 219 -20.24 2.34 -16.64
CA GLN A 219 -21.12 3.06 -17.58
C GLN A 219 -22.57 2.61 -17.44
N ASN A 220 -22.79 1.34 -17.03
CA ASN A 220 -24.13 0.86 -16.68
C ASN A 220 -24.53 1.36 -15.28
N GLU A 221 -25.54 2.23 -15.21
CA GLU A 221 -26.03 2.82 -13.96
C GLU A 221 -26.59 1.77 -12.97
N GLY A 222 -27.18 0.68 -13.47
CA GLY A 222 -27.63 -0.43 -12.63
C GLY A 222 -26.46 -1.14 -11.92
N TYR A 223 -25.39 -1.42 -12.66
CA TYR A 223 -24.16 -2.00 -12.11
C TYR A 223 -23.51 -1.06 -11.08
N LYS A 224 -23.36 0.22 -11.42
CA LYS A 224 -22.78 1.25 -10.55
C LYS A 224 -23.58 1.44 -9.26
N SER A 225 -24.90 1.46 -9.35
CA SER A 225 -25.80 1.55 -8.19
C SER A 225 -25.68 0.31 -7.29
N GLY A 226 -25.67 -0.88 -7.88
CA GLY A 226 -25.46 -2.15 -7.15
C GLY A 226 -24.11 -2.23 -6.43
N GLU A 227 -23.02 -1.90 -7.12
CA GLU A 227 -21.67 -1.84 -6.54
C GLU A 227 -21.61 -0.86 -5.35
N ASN A 228 -22.22 0.32 -5.49
CA ASN A 228 -22.27 1.31 -4.41
C ASN A 228 -23.09 0.83 -3.21
N LYS A 229 -24.24 0.18 -3.42
CA LYS A 229 -25.04 -0.41 -2.34
C LYS A 229 -24.24 -1.45 -1.58
N GLN A 230 -23.59 -2.38 -2.27
CA GLN A 230 -22.77 -3.43 -1.66
C GLN A 230 -21.58 -2.84 -0.87
N ARG A 231 -20.89 -1.86 -1.45
CA ARG A 231 -19.79 -1.15 -0.80
C ARG A 231 -20.24 -0.41 0.46
N ASN A 232 -21.39 0.25 0.43
CA ASN A 232 -21.94 0.97 1.57
C ASN A 232 -22.40 0.00 2.67
N ALA A 233 -23.02 -1.12 2.31
CA ALA A 233 -23.38 -2.18 3.25
C ALA A 233 -22.15 -2.76 3.95
N SER A 234 -21.11 -3.14 3.19
CA SER A 234 -19.85 -3.64 3.75
C SER A 234 -19.19 -2.63 4.69
N ARG A 235 -19.16 -1.34 4.33
CA ARG A 235 -18.67 -0.27 5.22
C ARG A 235 -19.50 -0.12 6.49
N LYS A 236 -20.83 -0.26 6.40
CA LYS A 236 -21.73 -0.20 7.54
C LYS A 236 -21.43 -1.34 8.51
N THR A 237 -21.26 -2.56 8.01
CA THR A 237 -20.87 -3.74 8.82
C THR A 237 -19.53 -3.54 9.51
N LYS A 238 -18.49 -3.10 8.78
CA LYS A 238 -17.16 -2.85 9.40
C LYS A 238 -17.19 -1.79 10.50
N ARG A 239 -18.05 -0.77 10.38
CA ARG A 239 -18.21 0.29 11.39
C ARG A 239 -19.06 -0.10 12.60
N GLN A 240 -19.60 -1.32 12.63
CA GLN A 240 -20.19 -1.88 13.85
C GLN A 240 -19.10 -2.22 14.87
N ASP A 241 -17.92 -2.61 14.39
CA ASP A 241 -16.71 -2.71 15.20
C ASP A 241 -16.22 -1.30 15.58
N MET A 242 -16.12 -1.06 16.89
CA MET A 242 -15.73 0.22 17.46
C MET A 242 -14.26 0.54 17.22
N ASP A 243 -13.38 -0.45 17.28
CA ASP A 243 -11.94 -0.24 17.06
C ASP A 243 -11.67 0.13 15.61
N TYR A 244 -12.31 -0.58 14.67
CA TYR A 244 -12.26 -0.21 13.25
C TYR A 244 -12.79 1.21 13.00
N LYS A 245 -13.90 1.59 13.65
CA LYS A 245 -14.51 2.92 13.49
C LYS A 245 -13.62 4.02 14.07
N GLU A 246 -12.99 3.82 15.21
CA GLU A 246 -12.09 4.79 15.83
C GLU A 246 -10.81 4.97 15.03
N THR A 247 -10.19 3.88 14.58
CA THR A 247 -9.00 3.92 13.71
C THR A 247 -9.28 4.59 12.36
N GLU A 248 -10.43 4.30 11.72
CA GLU A 248 -10.87 4.99 10.50
C GLU A 248 -11.04 6.49 10.74
N ASN A 249 -11.66 6.89 11.86
CA ASN A 249 -11.86 8.30 12.21
C ASN A 249 -10.53 9.02 12.52
N MET A 250 -9.63 8.39 13.25
CA MET A 250 -8.31 8.93 13.57
C MET A 250 -7.50 9.17 12.30
N LYS A 251 -7.44 8.19 11.39
CA LYS A 251 -6.78 8.32 10.09
C LYS A 251 -7.39 9.46 9.27
N ARG A 252 -8.72 9.49 9.14
CA ARG A 252 -9.44 10.53 8.39
C ARG A 252 -9.20 11.93 8.97
N ASN A 253 -9.17 12.06 10.29
CA ASN A 253 -8.90 13.33 10.97
C ASN A 253 -7.44 13.78 10.77
N SER A 254 -6.49 12.85 10.86
CA SER A 254 -5.07 13.10 10.59
C SER A 254 -4.86 13.60 9.16
N GLU A 255 -5.35 12.88 8.16
CA GLU A 255 -5.28 13.29 6.74
C GLU A 255 -5.89 14.67 6.51
N ARG A 256 -7.02 14.98 7.17
CA ARG A 256 -7.66 16.29 7.08
C ARG A 256 -6.82 17.40 7.72
N ARG A 257 -6.14 17.12 8.83
CA ARG A 257 -5.20 18.07 9.47
C ARG A 257 -4.03 18.37 8.53
N THR A 258 -3.41 17.34 7.95
CA THR A 258 -2.31 17.50 6.99
C THR A 258 -2.70 18.35 5.79
N LYS A 259 -3.84 18.02 5.14
CA LYS A 259 -4.34 18.82 4.00
C LYS A 259 -4.62 20.28 4.36
N ARG A 260 -5.09 20.54 5.59
CA ARG A 260 -5.36 21.89 6.09
C ARG A 260 -4.13 22.68 6.51
N GLN A 261 -2.91 22.13 6.46
CA GLN A 261 -1.69 22.91 6.72
C GLN A 261 -1.50 24.01 5.67
N THR A 262 -1.82 23.72 4.41
CA THR A 262 -1.71 24.68 3.31
C THR A 262 -2.86 25.71 3.32
N LYS A 263 -2.52 27.00 3.28
CA LYS A 263 -3.50 28.11 3.23
C LYS A 263 -4.46 27.99 2.04
N GLN A 264 -3.95 27.61 0.87
CA GLN A 264 -4.75 27.42 -0.36
C GLN A 264 -5.86 26.37 -0.16
N TYR A 265 -5.54 25.23 0.46
CA TYR A 265 -6.54 24.19 0.75
C TYR A 265 -7.62 24.70 1.71
N ARG A 266 -7.23 25.41 2.79
CA ARG A 266 -8.19 26.00 3.74
C ARG A 266 -9.14 26.98 3.06
N GLN A 267 -8.62 27.85 2.20
CA GLN A 267 -9.42 28.82 1.45
C GLN A 267 -10.38 28.11 0.49
N ARG A 268 -9.90 27.15 -0.30
CA ARG A 268 -10.74 26.34 -1.20
C ARG A 268 -11.84 25.59 -0.46
N GLU A 269 -11.52 24.95 0.66
CA GLU A 269 -12.50 24.25 1.49
C GLU A 269 -13.58 25.21 2.03
N ASN A 270 -13.18 26.40 2.48
CA ASN A 270 -14.12 27.43 2.96
C ASN A 270 -15.01 27.97 1.84
N LEU A 271 -14.49 28.20 0.65
CA LEU A 271 -15.27 28.64 -0.52
C LEU A 271 -16.35 27.62 -0.89
N ILE A 272 -15.97 26.34 -0.99
CA ILE A 272 -16.91 25.24 -1.27
C ILE A 272 -17.98 25.16 -0.18
N ARG A 273 -17.57 25.22 1.09
CA ARG A 273 -18.49 25.19 2.24
C ARG A 273 -19.46 26.37 2.23
N ASN A 274 -18.97 27.57 1.94
CA ASN A 274 -19.79 28.77 1.88
C ASN A 274 -20.78 28.72 0.70
N LYS A 275 -20.35 28.26 -0.48
CA LYS A 275 -21.23 28.05 -1.64
C LYS A 275 -22.34 27.06 -1.31
N TRP A 276 -22.00 25.91 -0.72
CA TRP A 276 -22.98 24.90 -0.31
C TRP A 276 -23.97 25.44 0.74
N ARG A 277 -23.49 26.20 1.74
CA ARG A 277 -24.36 26.82 2.76
C ARG A 277 -25.31 27.84 2.14
N LYS A 278 -24.83 28.68 1.21
CA LYS A 278 -25.67 29.63 0.48
C LYS A 278 -26.78 28.90 -0.29
N GLU A 279 -26.44 27.82 -0.97
CA GLU A 279 -27.41 27.01 -1.72
C GLU A 279 -28.45 26.38 -0.79
N LYS A 280 -28.01 25.79 0.33
CA LYS A 280 -28.94 25.19 1.30
C LYS A 280 -29.85 26.21 1.98
N ARG A 281 -29.40 27.44 2.21
CA ARG A 281 -30.20 28.53 2.81
C ARG A 281 -31.30 29.07 1.90
N LYS A 282 -31.29 28.74 0.60
CA LYS A 282 -32.44 29.00 -0.28
C LYS A 282 -33.66 28.16 0.14
N ASN A 283 -33.43 26.99 0.73
CA ASN A 283 -34.49 26.17 1.30
C ASN A 283 -34.90 26.73 2.68
N LEU A 284 -36.13 27.24 2.78
CA LEU A 284 -36.72 27.82 3.99
C LEU A 284 -36.69 26.86 5.20
N HIS A 285 -37.09 25.60 5.01
CA HIS A 285 -37.07 24.59 6.08
C HIS A 285 -35.66 24.37 6.64
N TRP A 286 -34.63 24.40 5.78
CA TRP A 286 -33.24 24.30 6.25
C TRP A 286 -32.82 25.55 7.03
N LYS A 287 -33.20 26.74 6.56
CA LYS A 287 -32.92 28.03 7.22
C LYS A 287 -33.57 28.10 8.61
N ASP A 288 -34.79 27.62 8.75
CA ASP A 288 -35.51 27.62 10.03
C ASP A 288 -34.95 26.57 10.99
N ARG A 289 -34.58 25.39 10.49
CA ARG A 289 -33.85 24.40 11.30
C ARG A 289 -32.50 24.93 11.79
N GLU A 290 -31.72 25.58 10.93
CA GLU A 290 -30.44 26.22 11.32
C GLU A 290 -30.66 27.30 12.39
N ARG A 291 -31.69 28.14 12.21
CA ARG A 291 -32.07 29.17 13.19
C ARG A 291 -32.48 28.55 14.52
N ASN A 292 -33.28 27.49 14.51
CA ASN A 292 -33.76 26.83 15.71
C ASN A 292 -32.60 26.16 16.49
N VAL A 293 -31.68 25.49 15.80
CA VAL A 293 -30.47 24.91 16.43
C VAL A 293 -29.60 26.00 17.06
N ASN A 294 -29.39 27.12 16.36
CA ASN A 294 -28.60 28.24 16.89
C ASN A 294 -29.30 28.91 18.09
N ASN A 295 -30.61 29.06 18.04
CA ASN A 295 -31.41 29.60 19.14
C ASN A 295 -31.40 28.66 20.35
N ASN A 296 -31.52 27.35 20.13
CA ASN A 296 -31.47 26.35 21.19
C ASN A 296 -30.07 26.29 21.84
N PHE A 297 -28.99 26.40 21.05
CA PHE A 297 -27.64 26.52 21.59
C PHE A 297 -27.46 27.81 22.42
N ARG A 298 -27.97 28.94 21.94
CA ARG A 298 -27.96 30.22 22.70
C ARG A 298 -28.77 30.11 23.98
N TYR A 299 -29.96 29.52 23.91
CA TYR A 299 -30.82 29.28 25.06
C TYR A 299 -30.15 28.36 26.08
N LYS A 300 -29.53 27.26 25.64
CA LYS A 300 -28.77 26.36 26.52
C LYS A 300 -27.60 27.08 27.19
N LYS A 301 -26.81 27.86 26.45
CA LYS A 301 -25.69 28.66 26.98
C LYS A 301 -26.15 29.81 27.90
N LEU A 302 -27.37 30.32 27.69
CA LEU A 302 -28.00 31.31 28.57
C LEU A 302 -28.51 30.63 29.84
N LYS A 303 -29.17 29.48 29.72
CA LYS A 303 -29.66 28.66 30.83
C LYS A 303 -28.51 28.16 31.70
N GLU A 304 -27.39 27.75 31.12
CA GLU A 304 -26.15 27.44 31.87
C GLU A 304 -25.60 28.65 32.64
N ARG A 305 -25.78 29.87 32.11
CA ARG A 305 -25.40 31.13 32.79
C ARG A 305 -26.43 31.61 33.82
N VAL A 306 -27.72 31.30 33.65
CA VAL A 306 -28.81 31.69 34.55
C VAL A 306 -29.05 30.65 35.65
N ASN A 307 -28.78 29.36 35.39
CA ASN A 307 -28.60 28.32 36.42
C ASN A 307 -27.31 28.54 37.25
N PHE A 308 -26.54 29.61 36.99
CA PHE A 308 -25.62 30.16 37.97
C PHE A 308 -26.48 30.74 39.11
N ASN A 309 -26.84 29.84 40.03
CA ASN A 309 -27.80 29.96 41.11
C ASN A 309 -28.02 31.39 41.59
N LEU A 310 -29.27 31.86 41.51
CA LEU A 310 -29.71 33.07 42.22
C LEU A 310 -29.29 33.03 43.69
N SER A 311 -29.38 31.85 44.33
CA SER A 311 -28.87 31.59 45.68
C SER A 311 -27.38 31.93 45.81
N LYS A 312 -26.53 31.47 44.87
CA LYS A 312 -25.10 31.80 44.87
C LYS A 312 -24.86 33.29 44.63
N LEU A 313 -25.69 33.97 43.85
CA LEU A 313 -25.58 35.42 43.64
C LEU A 313 -25.99 36.20 44.88
N THR A 314 -27.04 35.78 45.60
CA THR A 314 -27.39 36.34 46.90
C THR A 314 -26.31 36.06 47.93
N ASP A 315 -25.72 34.86 47.95
CA ASP A 315 -24.62 34.53 48.85
C ASP A 315 -23.38 35.38 48.55
N ILE A 316 -23.02 35.56 47.26
CA ILE A 316 -21.96 36.47 46.84
C ILE A 316 -22.29 37.91 47.23
N MET A 317 -23.53 38.36 47.07
CA MET A 317 -23.94 39.71 47.43
C MET A 317 -23.84 39.94 48.94
N TYR A 318 -24.32 39.00 49.76
CA TYR A 318 -24.21 39.08 51.22
C TYR A 318 -22.76 38.93 51.69
N ASP A 319 -21.93 38.13 51.02
CA ASP A 319 -20.49 38.04 51.25
C ASP A 319 -19.76 39.34 50.86
N LEU A 320 -20.18 40.02 49.79
CA LEU A 320 -19.65 41.34 49.42
C LEU A 320 -20.10 42.44 50.38
N LEU A 321 -21.31 42.33 50.94
CA LEU A 321 -21.83 43.26 51.94
C LEU A 321 -21.22 43.00 53.33
N SER A 322 -20.95 41.75 53.69
CA SER A 322 -20.28 41.40 54.95
C SER A 322 -18.79 41.74 54.92
N ARG A 323 -18.18 41.76 53.72
CA ARG A 323 -16.83 42.28 53.44
C ARG A 323 -16.84 43.73 52.96
N ALA A 324 -17.89 44.49 53.25
CA ALA A 324 -17.87 45.94 53.13
C ALA A 324 -16.98 46.53 54.24
N ASP A 325 -15.76 46.03 54.32
CA ASP A 325 -14.75 46.50 55.24
C ASP A 325 -14.16 47.79 54.66
N ASP A 326 -13.90 48.76 55.52
CA ASP A 326 -13.23 50.02 55.19
C ASP A 326 -11.74 49.75 54.91
N PHE A 327 -11.40 49.18 53.75
CA PHE A 327 -9.98 49.02 53.35
C PHE A 327 -9.37 50.40 53.15
N ILE A 328 -8.55 50.83 54.10
CA ILE A 328 -7.89 52.12 54.07
C ILE A 328 -6.64 52.00 53.19
N CYS A 329 -6.60 52.79 52.12
CA CYS A 329 -5.41 52.89 51.28
C CYS A 329 -4.28 53.59 52.04
N THR A 330 -3.14 52.93 52.22
CA THR A 330 -1.96 53.48 52.91
C THR A 330 -1.42 54.79 52.30
N VAL A 331 -1.65 55.00 51.00
CA VAL A 331 -1.10 56.17 50.29
C VAL A 331 -2.01 57.39 50.41
N CYS A 332 -3.32 57.24 50.21
CA CYS A 332 -4.28 58.35 50.15
C CYS A 332 -5.25 58.41 51.34
N ASN A 333 -5.21 57.44 52.25
CA ASN A 333 -6.05 57.33 53.44
C ASN A 333 -7.56 57.31 53.21
N GLN A 334 -8.01 57.09 51.97
CA GLN A 334 -9.43 56.89 51.65
C GLN A 334 -9.83 55.43 51.86
N THR A 335 -11.12 55.21 52.13
CA THR A 335 -11.73 53.89 52.29
C THR A 335 -12.19 53.34 50.94
N PHE A 336 -12.02 52.03 50.75
CA PHE A 336 -12.38 51.33 49.52
C PHE A 336 -12.94 49.95 49.83
N TYR A 337 -13.71 49.39 48.90
CA TYR A 337 -14.10 47.99 48.94
C TYR A 337 -12.92 47.06 48.64
N GLN A 338 -12.95 45.83 49.18
CA GLN A 338 -11.91 44.80 49.00
C GLN A 338 -11.44 44.65 47.55
N HIS A 339 -12.38 44.58 46.60
CA HIS A 339 -12.08 44.37 45.17
C HIS A 339 -11.41 45.58 44.50
N SER A 340 -11.33 46.73 45.17
CA SER A 340 -10.76 47.99 44.69
C SER A 340 -9.38 48.31 45.28
N VAL A 341 -8.86 47.42 46.12
CA VAL A 341 -7.52 47.52 46.72
C VAL A 341 -6.67 46.30 46.38
N TYR A 342 -5.35 46.47 46.54
CA TYR A 342 -4.35 45.41 46.48
C TYR A 342 -3.58 45.39 47.80
N HIS A 343 -3.00 44.24 48.14
CA HIS A 343 -2.03 44.16 49.22
C HIS A 343 -0.78 44.98 48.85
N ALA A 344 -0.38 45.91 49.70
CA ALA A 344 0.82 46.71 49.51
C ALA A 344 2.07 45.91 49.91
N ASN A 345 2.55 45.05 49.01
CA ASN A 345 3.78 44.29 49.22
C ASN A 345 5.01 45.11 48.81
N HIS A 346 5.79 45.58 49.79
CA HIS A 346 7.01 46.37 49.60
C HIS A 346 8.05 45.67 48.71
N GLU A 347 8.25 44.35 48.88
CA GLU A 347 9.21 43.59 48.07
C GLU A 347 8.80 43.51 46.60
N SER A 348 7.49 43.40 46.33
CA SER A 348 6.94 43.36 44.97
C SER A 348 7.26 44.64 44.20
N TYR A 349 7.18 45.80 44.85
CA TYR A 349 7.56 47.07 44.23
C TYR A 349 9.06 47.20 44.01
N LYS A 350 9.88 46.75 44.97
CA LYS A 350 11.35 46.70 44.82
C LYS A 350 11.76 45.86 43.60
N LYS A 351 11.18 44.66 43.45
CA LYS A 351 11.43 43.77 42.29
C LYS A 351 11.03 44.40 40.94
N LYS A 352 10.04 45.29 40.94
CA LYS A 352 9.57 46.01 39.75
C LYS A 352 10.37 47.28 39.43
N GLY A 353 11.42 47.58 40.19
CA GLY A 353 12.25 48.78 39.96
C GLY A 353 11.59 50.08 40.43
N VAL A 354 10.66 50.01 41.39
CA VAL A 354 10.15 51.22 42.05
C VAL A 354 11.22 51.75 43.01
N SER A 355 11.51 53.05 42.92
CA SER A 355 12.54 53.71 43.72
C SER A 355 12.22 53.67 45.22
N HIS A 356 13.27 53.56 46.04
CA HIS A 356 13.14 53.50 47.49
C HIS A 356 12.43 54.72 48.06
N ASP A 357 12.71 55.93 47.54
CA ASP A 357 12.09 57.19 47.97
C ASP A 357 10.56 57.19 47.78
N ILE A 358 10.07 56.69 46.65
CA ILE A 358 8.62 56.57 46.39
C ILE A 358 7.98 55.55 47.34
N ILE A 359 8.63 54.41 47.57
CA ILE A 359 8.14 53.38 48.49
C ILE A 359 8.03 53.97 49.91
N SER A 360 9.08 54.63 50.41
CA SER A 360 9.09 55.21 51.75
C SER A 360 8.09 56.36 51.93
N LYS A 361 7.84 57.16 50.88
CA LYS A 361 6.88 58.28 50.94
C LYS A 361 5.43 57.85 50.79
N CYS A 362 5.15 56.82 49.99
CA CYS A 362 3.78 56.41 49.68
C CYS A 362 3.25 55.30 50.59
N LEU A 363 4.08 54.32 50.97
CA LEU A 363 3.65 53.22 51.84
C LEU A 363 3.90 53.63 53.29
N THR A 364 2.88 54.26 53.89
CA THR A 364 2.97 54.91 55.21
C THR A 364 2.85 53.95 56.40
N GLY A 365 2.69 52.64 56.15
CA GLY A 365 2.46 51.64 57.19
C GLY A 365 1.06 51.68 57.80
N THR A 366 0.09 52.32 57.11
CA THR A 366 -1.31 52.34 57.59
C THR A 366 -1.92 50.94 57.45
N LEU A 367 -2.17 50.29 58.59
CA LEU A 367 -2.78 48.97 58.65
C LEU A 367 -4.31 49.11 58.71
N SER A 368 -5.03 48.29 57.95
CA SER A 368 -6.49 48.20 58.05
C SER A 368 -6.94 46.75 58.22
N VAL A 369 -7.75 46.23 57.31
CA VAL A 369 -8.36 44.89 57.43
C VAL A 369 -7.28 43.82 57.55
N ASN A 370 -7.47 42.90 58.50
CA ASN A 370 -6.52 41.83 58.87
C ASN A 370 -5.15 42.33 59.33
N ASN A 371 -5.05 43.58 59.79
CA ASN A 371 -3.80 44.21 60.21
C ASN A 371 -2.74 44.23 59.09
N LEU A 372 -3.19 44.37 57.84
CA LEU A 372 -2.35 44.43 56.64
C LEU A 372 -2.39 45.82 56.01
N GLU A 373 -1.33 46.13 55.25
CA GLU A 373 -1.24 47.36 54.48
C GLU A 373 -1.90 47.19 53.11
N TRP A 374 -2.86 48.06 52.78
CA TRP A 374 -3.63 48.01 51.54
C TRP A 374 -3.43 49.26 50.69
N ILE A 375 -3.55 49.14 49.37
CA ILE A 375 -3.39 50.24 48.41
C ILE A 375 -4.48 50.21 47.34
N CYS A 376 -5.12 51.34 47.06
CA CYS A 376 -6.16 51.41 46.03
C CYS A 376 -5.57 51.29 44.61
N LYS A 377 -6.39 50.83 43.65
CA LYS A 377 -5.98 50.65 42.24
C LYS A 377 -5.32 51.88 41.63
N ASN A 378 -5.83 53.08 41.93
CA ASN A 378 -5.28 54.32 41.40
C ASN A 378 -3.89 54.60 41.99
N CYS A 379 -3.75 54.60 43.32
CA CYS A 379 -2.45 54.82 43.96
C CYS A 379 -1.42 53.76 43.54
N HIS A 380 -1.84 52.49 43.43
CA HIS A 380 -0.99 51.41 42.92
C HIS A 380 -0.42 51.70 41.53
N LYS A 381 -1.25 52.23 40.62
CA LYS A 381 -0.81 52.61 39.27
C LYS A 381 0.25 53.71 39.29
N TYR A 382 0.09 54.73 40.14
CA TYR A 382 1.08 55.81 40.27
C TYR A 382 2.39 55.30 40.88
N VAL A 383 2.33 54.50 41.95
CA VAL A 383 3.52 53.93 42.61
C VAL A 383 4.30 53.02 41.65
N ASN A 384 3.62 52.13 40.90
CA ASN A 384 4.29 51.31 39.87
C ASN A 384 4.97 52.12 38.78
N ASN A 385 4.50 53.34 38.52
CA ASN A 385 5.06 54.25 37.52
C ASN A 385 6.11 55.21 38.12
N ASN A 386 6.61 54.95 39.34
CA ASN A 386 7.56 55.81 40.04
C ASN A 386 7.06 57.25 40.26
N LYS A 387 5.76 57.43 40.51
CA LYS A 387 5.13 58.72 40.78
C LYS A 387 4.37 58.73 42.10
N ILE A 388 4.40 59.86 42.79
CA ILE A 388 3.57 60.10 43.97
C ILE A 388 2.13 60.39 43.49
N PRO A 389 1.10 59.68 43.98
CA PRO A 389 -0.28 59.98 43.64
C PRO A 389 -0.66 61.42 44.07
N PRO A 390 -1.45 62.17 43.30
CA PRO A 390 -1.82 63.54 43.65
C PRO A 390 -2.49 63.67 45.03
N MET A 391 -3.40 62.74 45.35
CA MET A 391 -4.15 62.68 46.62
C MET A 391 -3.40 61.93 47.73
N ALA A 392 -2.07 61.78 47.64
CA ALA A 392 -1.29 61.09 48.67
C ALA A 392 -1.16 61.94 49.94
N LYS A 393 -1.05 61.31 51.12
CA LYS A 393 -0.88 62.08 52.37
C LYS A 393 0.42 62.89 52.41
N VAL A 394 1.48 62.41 51.74
CA VAL A 394 2.74 63.15 51.60
C VAL A 394 2.56 64.50 50.90
N ASN A 395 1.48 64.67 50.12
CA ASN A 395 1.12 65.95 49.49
C ASN A 395 0.21 66.82 50.38
N GLY A 396 0.06 66.51 51.68
CA GLY A 396 -0.75 67.28 52.62
C GLY A 396 -2.24 66.87 52.68
N PHE A 397 -2.66 65.83 51.95
CA PHE A 397 -4.02 65.29 52.02
C PHE A 397 -4.21 64.37 53.24
N THR A 398 -4.00 64.92 54.43
CA THR A 398 -4.22 64.25 55.72
C THR A 398 -5.49 64.76 56.39
N PHE A 399 -6.24 63.87 57.03
CA PHE A 399 -7.33 64.29 57.92
C PHE A 399 -6.78 64.88 59.22
N PRO A 400 -7.40 65.92 59.79
CA PRO A 400 -7.05 66.42 61.12
C PRO A 400 -7.29 65.33 62.17
N ALA A 401 -6.52 65.36 63.26
CA ALA A 401 -6.74 64.46 64.39
C ALA A 401 -8.12 64.72 64.99
N ILE A 402 -8.86 63.65 65.29
CA ILE A 402 -10.16 63.75 65.94
C ILE A 402 -9.94 64.33 67.35
N PRO A 403 -10.60 65.45 67.72
CA PRO A 403 -10.49 66.03 69.06
C PRO A 403 -10.86 65.03 70.16
N GLU A 404 -10.12 65.05 71.27
CA GLU A 404 -10.23 64.07 72.35
C GLU A 404 -11.65 64.00 72.95
N LYS A 405 -12.33 65.15 73.04
CA LYS A 405 -13.73 65.25 73.49
C LYS A 405 -14.70 64.46 72.60
N ILE A 406 -14.50 64.49 71.28
CA ILE A 406 -15.34 63.74 70.33
C ILE A 406 -14.99 62.25 70.38
N LYS A 407 -13.71 61.93 70.53
CA LYS A 407 -13.23 60.55 70.67
C LYS A 407 -13.85 59.84 71.88
N GLN A 408 -14.06 60.54 73.00
CA GLN A 408 -14.70 60.00 74.20
C GLN A 408 -16.20 59.66 74.00
N LEU A 409 -16.88 60.34 73.07
CA LEU A 409 -18.31 60.10 72.80
C LEU A 409 -18.56 58.81 72.02
N ASN A 410 -17.53 58.21 71.41
CA ASN A 410 -17.62 57.02 70.55
C ASN A 410 -18.82 57.10 69.59
N PRO A 411 -18.92 58.14 68.74
CA PRO A 411 -20.08 58.33 67.88
C PRO A 411 -20.25 57.13 66.95
N THR A 412 -21.48 56.67 66.80
CA THR A 412 -21.83 55.65 65.81
C THR A 412 -21.63 56.22 64.40
N PRO A 413 -21.35 55.39 63.37
CA PRO A 413 -21.24 55.86 61.98
C PRO A 413 -22.46 56.65 61.49
N THR A 414 -23.63 56.38 62.08
CA THR A 414 -24.85 57.14 61.83
C THR A 414 -24.78 58.55 62.41
N GLU A 415 -24.34 58.72 63.65
CA GLU A 415 -24.18 60.02 64.30
C GLU A 415 -23.12 60.89 63.60
N GLU A 416 -22.03 60.29 63.14
CA GLU A 416 -21.02 60.96 62.32
C GLU A 416 -21.62 61.50 61.02
N ARG A 417 -22.46 60.69 60.33
CA ARG A 417 -23.13 61.10 59.10
C ARG A 417 -24.20 62.16 59.34
N CYS A 418 -24.97 62.05 60.42
CA CYS A 418 -25.98 63.06 60.78
C CYS A 418 -25.37 64.42 61.13
N SER A 419 -24.12 64.42 61.61
CA SER A 419 -23.36 65.62 61.96
C SER A 419 -22.43 66.09 60.82
N ALA A 420 -22.47 65.45 59.65
CA ALA A 420 -21.60 65.79 58.55
C ALA A 420 -21.94 67.17 57.97
N LEU A 421 -20.93 68.04 57.86
CA LEU A 421 -21.05 69.37 57.24
C LEU A 421 -21.22 69.33 55.72
N ARG A 422 -21.56 68.18 55.14
CA ARG A 422 -21.74 67.98 53.71
C ARG A 422 -22.92 67.05 53.45
N ILE A 423 -23.92 67.53 52.71
CA ILE A 423 -25.06 66.72 52.27
C ILE A 423 -24.78 66.21 50.85
N PRO A 424 -24.78 64.88 50.63
CA PRO A 424 -24.69 64.33 49.29
C PRO A 424 -26.07 64.36 48.61
N PHE A 425 -26.21 65.15 47.56
CA PHE A 425 -27.34 65.07 46.63
C PHE A 425 -27.08 63.97 45.62
N MET A 426 -27.90 62.92 45.66
CA MET A 426 -27.86 61.81 44.72
C MET A 426 -29.27 61.44 44.26
N GLN A 427 -29.44 61.15 42.97
CA GLN A 427 -30.72 60.71 42.45
C GLN A 427 -30.81 59.18 42.50
N ILE A 428 -31.71 58.64 43.32
CA ILE A 428 -31.95 57.20 43.41
C ILE A 428 -33.11 56.82 42.47
N LYS A 429 -32.87 55.96 41.48
CA LYS A 429 -33.89 55.49 40.51
C LYS A 429 -34.05 53.97 40.57
N GLN A 430 -35.25 53.50 40.27
CA GLN A 430 -35.48 52.08 40.07
C GLN A 430 -34.76 51.59 38.80
N LEU A 431 -33.94 50.55 38.94
CA LEU A 431 -33.27 49.89 37.82
C LEU A 431 -34.28 48.96 37.11
N GLY A 432 -34.14 48.82 35.79
CA GLY A 432 -35.16 48.25 34.91
C GLY A 432 -35.65 46.83 35.21
N VAL A 433 -34.99 46.07 36.09
CA VAL A 433 -35.41 44.72 36.51
C VAL A 433 -35.15 44.52 38.01
N GLY A 434 -36.14 43.99 38.74
CA GLY A 434 -35.92 43.40 40.08
C GLY A 434 -36.14 44.32 41.30
N LYS A 435 -36.87 45.43 41.18
CA LYS A 435 -37.11 46.39 42.29
C LYS A 435 -35.84 46.96 42.94
N GLN A 436 -34.67 46.77 42.32
CA GLN A 436 -33.42 47.34 42.80
C GLN A 436 -33.39 48.83 42.52
N TYR A 437 -32.88 49.61 43.47
CA TYR A 437 -32.62 51.03 43.32
C TYR A 437 -31.14 51.25 42.99
N GLY A 438 -30.86 52.16 42.06
CA GLY A 438 -29.50 52.55 41.68
C GLY A 438 -29.34 54.06 41.70
N ILE A 439 -28.12 54.53 41.95
CA ILE A 439 -27.78 55.96 41.85
C ILE A 439 -27.67 56.31 40.35
N TYR A 440 -28.37 57.36 39.95
CA TYR A 440 -28.41 57.88 38.59
C TYR A 440 -27.77 59.27 38.53
N GLY A 441 -26.82 59.46 37.62
CA GLY A 441 -26.14 60.74 37.46
C GLY A 441 -25.04 60.99 38.52
N ASN A 442 -24.57 62.23 38.58
CA ASN A 442 -23.50 62.63 39.50
C ASN A 442 -24.02 62.79 40.94
N THR A 443 -23.20 62.41 41.91
CA THR A 443 -23.39 62.78 43.32
C THR A 443 -22.76 64.15 43.57
N MET A 444 -23.55 65.12 44.00
CA MET A 444 -23.08 66.46 44.35
C MET A 444 -22.99 66.60 45.87
N ASN A 445 -21.81 66.95 46.40
CA ASN A 445 -21.65 67.22 47.84
C ASN A 445 -21.79 68.72 48.09
N VAL A 446 -22.85 69.12 48.80
CA VAL A 446 -23.11 70.53 49.16
C VAL A 446 -22.62 70.79 50.58
N PRO A 447 -21.75 71.79 50.81
CA PRO A 447 -21.34 72.17 52.16
C PRO A 447 -22.51 72.80 52.93
N MET A 448 -22.59 72.52 54.24
CA MET A 448 -23.51 73.19 55.16
C MET A 448 -22.77 74.13 56.10
N ASP A 449 -23.46 75.18 56.56
CA ASP A 449 -22.96 76.10 57.57
C ASP A 449 -22.85 75.37 58.94
N PRO A 450 -21.66 75.28 59.56
CA PRO A 450 -21.50 74.67 60.87
C PRO A 450 -22.45 75.24 61.94
N ALA A 451 -22.75 76.54 61.91
CA ALA A 451 -23.63 77.15 62.91
C ALA A 451 -25.07 76.63 62.80
N GLU A 452 -25.55 76.41 61.58
CA GLU A 452 -26.88 75.85 61.28
C GLU A 452 -26.96 74.35 61.60
N VAL A 453 -25.87 73.60 61.40
CA VAL A 453 -25.82 72.17 61.73
C VAL A 453 -25.84 71.96 63.23
N VAL A 454 -25.04 72.71 63.99
CA VAL A 454 -24.96 72.56 65.46
C VAL A 454 -26.29 72.91 66.14
N SER A 455 -27.02 73.91 65.63
CA SER A 455 -28.33 74.29 66.17
C SER A 455 -29.46 73.31 65.82
N SER A 456 -29.26 72.44 64.82
CA SER A 456 -30.24 71.47 64.34
C SER A 456 -29.98 70.01 64.77
N LEU A 457 -28.96 69.77 65.62
CA LEU A 457 -28.67 68.44 66.14
C LEU A 457 -29.40 68.15 67.47
N PRO A 458 -30.03 66.97 67.63
CA PRO A 458 -30.16 65.88 66.66
C PRO A 458 -31.27 66.14 65.63
N ARG A 459 -30.95 65.98 64.33
CA ARG A 459 -31.93 66.14 63.24
C ARG A 459 -33.00 65.06 63.31
N LYS A 460 -34.27 65.45 63.22
CA LYS A 460 -35.37 64.48 63.07
C LYS A 460 -35.32 63.88 61.66
N MET A 461 -35.83 62.66 61.50
CA MET A 461 -35.88 62.00 60.17
C MET A 461 -36.67 62.82 59.14
N GLU A 462 -37.67 63.56 59.59
CA GLU A 462 -38.48 64.49 58.78
C GLU A 462 -37.67 65.68 58.25
N GLU A 463 -36.59 66.04 58.93
CA GLU A 463 -35.70 67.18 58.61
C GLU A 463 -34.52 66.76 57.70
N THR A 464 -34.47 65.49 57.27
CA THR A 464 -33.39 64.96 56.40
C THR A 464 -33.48 65.43 54.94
N ALA A 465 -34.47 66.27 54.59
CA ALA A 465 -34.67 66.85 53.26
C ALA A 465 -34.70 65.81 52.11
N THR A 466 -35.21 64.61 52.38
CA THR A 466 -35.38 63.56 51.36
C THR A 466 -36.67 63.83 50.56
N ILE A 467 -36.56 64.27 49.31
CA ILE A 467 -37.72 64.52 48.43
C ILE A 467 -37.98 63.28 47.55
N GLN A 468 -39.12 62.62 47.77
CA GLN A 468 -39.55 61.51 46.91
C GLN A 468 -40.20 62.06 45.63
N LEU A 469 -39.57 61.83 44.48
CA LEU A 469 -40.09 62.25 43.17
C LEU A 469 -40.70 61.05 42.42
N GLN A 470 -41.99 61.12 42.10
CA GLN A 470 -42.68 60.14 41.26
C GLN A 470 -42.77 60.66 39.81
N PHE A 471 -41.91 60.15 38.93
CA PHE A 471 -41.96 60.50 37.51
C PHE A 471 -43.04 59.68 36.80
N MET A 472 -44.17 60.30 36.44
CA MET A 472 -45.16 59.68 35.55
C MET A 472 -44.73 59.85 34.09
N ARG A 473 -44.76 58.77 33.30
CA ARG A 473 -44.52 58.85 31.85
C ARG A 473 -45.75 59.48 31.19
N ASN A 474 -45.55 60.61 30.52
CA ASN A 474 -46.55 61.15 29.60
C ASN A 474 -46.68 60.20 28.40
N THR A 475 -47.67 59.31 28.41
CA THR A 475 -48.10 58.59 27.20
C THR A 475 -48.77 59.61 26.30
N ARG A 476 -48.14 59.97 25.17
CA ARG A 476 -48.81 60.74 24.13
C ARG A 476 -50.08 59.96 23.71
N ALA A 477 -51.24 60.59 23.87
CA ALA A 477 -52.49 60.10 23.30
C ALA A 477 -52.32 60.00 21.78
N GLN A 478 -52.81 58.91 21.20
CA GLN A 478 -52.85 58.70 19.74
C GLN A 478 -53.89 59.59 19.08
#